data_AF-A0A0E3UJM8-F1
#
_entry.id   AF-A0A0E3UJM8-F1
#
_cell.length_a   1.000
_cell.length_b   1.000
_cell.length_c   1.000
_cell.angle_alpha   90.00
_cell.angle_beta   90.00
_cell.angle_gamma   90.00
#
_symmetry.space_group_name_H-M   'P 1'
#
loop_
_entity.id
_entity.type
_entity.pdbx_description
1 polymer ?
#
loop_
_entity_poly.entity_id
_entity_poly.type
_entity_poly.pdbx_seq_one_letter_code
_entity_poly.pdbx_strand_id
1 'polypeptide(L)'
;MADMDKVLADVLRPVLSVSEVSELEEINARLGRIEALLLQRPATVSAPVRDLLSVEQFAAAIGRKPLYVYRRIASRQIAVTKAGKPYQIPADQVAKFRKIKATV
;
A
#
# COMPACT_ATOMS: atom_id res chain seq x y z
N MET A 1 1.38 30.52 -54.23
CA MET A 1 0.67 30.56 -52.92
C MET A 1 0.00 29.21 -52.70
N ALA A 2 0.79 28.12 -52.65
CA ALA A 2 0.30 26.74 -52.57
C ALA A 2 1.25 25.80 -51.79
N ASP A 3 2.18 26.34 -51.00
CA ASP A 3 3.19 25.55 -50.28
C ASP A 3 2.88 25.38 -48.79
N MET A 4 1.98 26.20 -48.24
CA MET A 4 1.71 26.19 -46.79
C MET A 4 0.80 25.03 -46.37
N ASP A 5 -0.16 24.64 -47.21
CA ASP A 5 -1.00 23.44 -47.01
C ASP A 5 -0.18 22.14 -47.06
N LYS A 6 0.87 22.10 -47.88
CA LYS A 6 1.73 20.92 -48.03
C LYS A 6 2.67 20.73 -46.83
N VAL A 7 3.20 21.84 -46.30
CA VAL A 7 4.03 21.84 -45.08
C VAL A 7 3.20 21.48 -43.86
N LEU A 8 1.96 21.95 -43.76
CA LEU A 8 1.09 21.64 -42.62
C LEU A 8 0.70 20.15 -42.58
N ALA A 9 0.52 19.51 -43.76
CA ALA A 9 0.26 18.08 -43.87
C ALA A 9 1.48 17.20 -43.52
N ASP A 10 2.70 17.71 -43.71
CA ASP A 10 3.96 17.01 -43.41
C ASP A 10 4.30 17.08 -41.91
N VAL A 11 4.01 18.22 -41.26
CA VAL A 11 4.24 18.45 -39.82
C VAL A 11 3.21 17.72 -38.94
N LEU A 12 2.01 17.46 -39.44
CA LEU A 12 0.92 16.81 -38.68
C LEU A 12 0.77 15.30 -38.90
N ARG A 13 1.67 14.65 -39.64
CA ARG A 13 1.72 13.18 -39.65
C ARG A 13 2.72 12.69 -38.62
N PRO A 14 2.28 12.13 -37.48
CA PRO A 14 3.08 11.11 -36.83
C PRO A 14 3.04 9.88 -37.77
N VAL A 15 3.98 9.80 -38.72
CA VAL A 15 4.23 8.55 -39.44
C VAL A 15 5.00 7.66 -38.48
N LEU A 16 4.29 7.07 -37.51
CA LEU A 16 4.78 5.84 -36.92
C LEU A 16 4.83 4.84 -38.09
N SER A 17 6.00 4.29 -38.35
CA SER A 17 6.16 3.20 -39.31
C SER A 17 5.19 2.08 -38.95
N VAL A 18 4.70 1.32 -39.93
CA VAL A 18 3.82 0.15 -39.70
C VAL A 18 4.45 -0.81 -38.67
N SER A 19 5.79 -0.87 -38.63
CA SER A 19 6.56 -1.61 -37.63
C SER A 19 6.39 -1.07 -36.20
N GLU A 20 6.42 0.25 -36.00
CA GLU A 20 6.26 0.87 -34.67
C GLU A 20 4.82 0.74 -34.15
N VAL A 21 3.83 0.81 -35.05
CA VAL A 21 2.42 0.55 -34.69
C VAL A 21 2.24 -0.91 -34.26
N SER A 22 2.88 -1.85 -34.98
CA SER A 22 2.83 -3.28 -34.65
C SER A 22 3.52 -3.60 -33.32
N GLU A 23 4.63 -2.93 -33.00
CA GLU A 23 5.32 -3.06 -31.70
C GLU A 23 4.45 -2.54 -30.56
N LEU A 24 3.76 -1.41 -30.76
CA LEU A 24 2.85 -0.84 -29.77
C LEU A 24 1.62 -1.74 -29.54
N GLU A 25 1.08 -2.35 -30.59
CA GLU A 25 0.02 -3.35 -30.47
C GLU A 25 0.48 -4.60 -29.71
N GLU A 26 1.70 -5.07 -29.95
CA GLU A 26 2.28 -6.20 -29.22
C GLU A 26 2.51 -5.87 -27.74
N ILE A 27 2.99 -4.65 -27.44
CA ILE A 27 3.13 -4.14 -26.07
C ILE A 27 1.77 -4.09 -25.37
N ASN A 28 0.74 -3.54 -26.03
CA ASN A 28 -0.60 -3.46 -25.46
C ASN A 28 -1.22 -4.85 -25.24
N ALA A 29 -1.03 -5.78 -26.18
CA ALA A 29 -1.47 -7.16 -26.02
C ALA A 29 -0.75 -7.86 -24.85
N ARG A 30 0.54 -7.59 -24.65
CA ARG A 30 1.31 -8.10 -23.49
C ARG A 30 0.81 -7.51 -22.18
N LEU A 31 0.50 -6.21 -22.13
CA LEU A 31 -0.05 -5.55 -20.95
C LEU A 31 -1.42 -6.14 -20.57
N GLY A 32 -2.32 -6.34 -21.55
CA GLY A 32 -3.62 -6.96 -21.30
C GLY A 32 -3.52 -8.40 -20.76
N ARG A 33 -2.54 -9.19 -21.21
CA ARG A 33 -2.27 -10.53 -20.65
C ARG A 33 -1.76 -10.46 -19.22
N ILE A 34 -0.92 -9.48 -18.89
CA ILE A 34 -0.43 -9.26 -17.52
C ILE A 34 -1.59 -8.87 -16.61
N GLU A 35 -2.49 -8.00 -17.06
CA GLU A 35 -3.68 -7.59 -16.31
C GLU A 35 -4.63 -8.78 -16.04
N ALA A 36 -4.88 -9.60 -17.06
CA ALA A 36 -5.69 -10.82 -16.90
C ALA A 36 -5.07 -11.82 -15.90
N LEU A 37 -3.73 -11.96 -15.90
CA LEU A 37 -3.01 -12.79 -14.92
C LEU A 37 -3.07 -12.20 -13.51
N LEU A 38 -3.08 -10.88 -13.37
CA LEU A 38 -3.23 -10.20 -12.07
C LEU A 38 -4.65 -10.35 -11.52
N LEU A 39 -5.69 -10.33 -12.37
CA LEU A 39 -7.07 -10.60 -11.96
C LEU A 39 -7.31 -12.05 -11.53
N GLN A 40 -6.55 -13.01 -12.10
CA GLN A 40 -6.65 -14.43 -11.76
C GLN A 40 -5.78 -14.82 -10.56
N ARG A 41 -4.96 -13.92 -10.02
CA ARG A 41 -4.38 -14.14 -8.71
C ARG A 41 -5.53 -14.10 -7.70
N PRO A 42 -5.80 -15.18 -6.92
CA PRO A 42 -6.52 -14.97 -5.67
C PRO A 42 -5.77 -13.86 -4.95
N ALA A 43 -6.46 -12.90 -4.33
CA ALA A 43 -5.86 -11.81 -3.56
C ALA A 43 -4.91 -12.41 -2.51
N THR A 44 -3.68 -12.73 -2.91
CA THR A 44 -2.75 -13.50 -2.12
C THR A 44 -2.11 -12.50 -1.23
N VAL A 45 -2.75 -12.38 -0.07
CA VAL A 45 -2.18 -11.93 1.17
C VAL A 45 -1.47 -10.60 0.95
N SER A 46 -2.27 -9.53 0.91
CA SER A 46 -1.82 -8.32 1.60
C SER A 46 -1.43 -8.79 3.00
N ALA A 47 -0.14 -9.07 3.20
CA ALA A 47 0.41 -9.25 4.53
C ALA A 47 -0.12 -8.03 5.28
N PRO A 48 -0.86 -8.19 6.39
CA PRO A 48 -1.37 -7.03 7.09
C PRO A 48 -0.15 -6.16 7.30
N VAL A 49 -0.15 -4.96 6.71
CA VAL A 49 0.83 -3.94 7.05
C VAL A 49 0.64 -3.84 8.54
N ARG A 50 1.55 -4.45 9.31
CA ARG A 50 1.39 -4.56 10.75
C ARG A 50 1.61 -3.15 11.22
N ASP A 51 0.53 -2.40 11.36
CA ASP A 51 0.61 -1.03 11.84
C ASP A 51 1.29 -1.09 13.21
N LEU A 52 2.51 -0.56 13.25
CA LEU A 52 3.33 -0.55 14.45
C LEU A 52 3.01 0.75 15.19
N LEU A 53 2.46 0.63 16.38
CA LEU A 53 2.11 1.74 17.24
C LEU A 53 3.24 2.03 18.21
N SER A 54 3.47 3.31 18.49
CA SER A 54 4.24 3.71 19.66
C SER A 54 3.50 3.35 20.95
N VAL A 55 4.21 3.36 22.08
CA VAL A 55 3.60 3.13 23.40
C VAL A 55 2.44 4.09 23.66
N GLU A 56 2.58 5.36 23.24
CA GLU A 56 1.56 6.39 23.46
C GLU A 56 0.31 6.14 22.61
N GLN A 57 0.50 5.85 21.32
CA GLN A 57 -0.59 5.53 20.40
C GLN A 57 -1.34 4.26 20.86
N PHE A 58 -0.62 3.24 21.31
CA PHE A 58 -1.22 2.03 21.84
C PHE A 58 -2.02 2.30 23.11
N ALA A 59 -1.49 3.12 24.04
CA ALA A 59 -2.19 3.50 25.26
C ALA A 59 -3.51 4.24 24.97
N ALA A 60 -3.46 5.18 24.03
CA ALA A 60 -4.65 5.91 23.57
C ALA A 60 -5.69 4.95 22.97
N ALA A 61 -5.27 4.01 22.12
CA ALA A 61 -6.15 3.04 21.47
C ALA A 61 -6.87 2.11 22.46
N ILE A 62 -6.21 1.71 23.56
CA ILE A 62 -6.81 0.86 24.60
C ILE A 62 -7.50 1.65 25.72
N GLY A 63 -7.43 2.99 25.70
CA GLY A 63 -7.96 3.88 26.73
C GLY A 63 -7.27 3.73 28.09
N ARG A 64 -5.93 3.59 28.11
CA ARG A 64 -5.11 3.46 29.32
C ARG A 64 -3.94 4.44 29.32
N LYS A 65 -3.33 4.65 30.51
CA LYS A 65 -2.12 5.47 30.65
C LYS A 65 -0.89 4.75 30.06
N PRO A 66 0.11 5.46 29.50
CA PRO A 66 1.34 4.84 28.97
C PRO A 66 2.09 3.96 29.98
N LEU A 67 2.10 4.35 31.27
CA LEU A 67 2.72 3.55 32.34
C LEU A 67 2.12 2.14 32.46
N TYR A 68 0.82 1.98 32.19
CA TYR A 68 0.18 0.67 32.15
C TYR A 68 0.79 -0.20 31.04
N VAL A 69 0.98 0.39 29.85
CA VAL A 69 1.57 -0.30 28.69
C VAL A 69 3.02 -0.69 28.99
N TYR A 70 3.84 0.21 29.54
CA TYR A 70 5.22 -0.13 29.95
C TYR A 70 5.29 -1.29 30.94
N ARG A 71 4.41 -1.32 31.94
CA ARG A 71 4.33 -2.44 32.90
C ARG A 71 3.97 -3.76 32.22
N ARG A 72 3.09 -3.72 31.22
CA ARG A 72 2.67 -4.90 30.44
C ARG A 72 3.72 -5.39 29.45
N ILE A 73 4.52 -4.47 28.91
CA ILE A 73 5.72 -4.82 28.12
C ILE A 73 6.76 -5.48 29.03
N ALA A 74 7.05 -4.89 30.19
CA ALA A 74 8.01 -5.42 31.16
C ALA A 74 7.61 -6.82 31.66
N SER A 75 6.31 -7.07 31.86
CA SER A 75 5.79 -8.40 32.23
C SER A 75 5.59 -9.35 31.04
N ARG A 76 6.07 -9.00 29.84
CA ARG A 76 5.98 -9.79 28.60
C ARG A 76 4.55 -10.14 28.16
N GLN A 77 3.57 -9.35 28.56
CA GLN A 77 2.17 -9.55 28.17
C GLN A 77 1.81 -8.86 26.85
N ILE A 78 2.54 -7.81 26.49
CA ILE A 78 2.46 -7.15 25.19
C ILE A 78 3.72 -7.50 24.41
N ALA A 79 3.54 -8.09 23.23
CA ALA A 79 4.64 -8.34 22.31
C ALA A 79 5.10 -7.01 21.71
N VAL A 80 6.42 -6.79 21.68
CA VAL A 80 7.02 -5.58 21.13
C VAL A 80 8.12 -5.96 20.16
N THR A 81 8.23 -5.19 19.09
CA THR A 81 9.38 -5.23 18.21
C THR A 81 10.32 -4.10 18.64
N LYS A 82 11.57 -4.45 18.96
CA LYS A 82 12.58 -3.47 19.35
C LYS A 82 13.35 -3.01 18.11
N ALA A 83 12.71 -2.20 17.28
CA ALA A 83 13.38 -1.51 16.18
C ALA A 83 14.01 -0.20 16.70
N GLY A 84 15.03 -0.31 17.56
CA GLY A 84 15.71 0.85 18.17
C GLY A 84 15.03 1.41 19.44
N LYS A 85 15.18 2.73 19.68
CA LYS A 85 14.44 3.52 20.68
C LYS A 85 13.42 4.33 19.87
N PRO A 86 12.11 4.04 19.85
CA PRO A 86 11.24 3.54 20.92
C PRO A 86 10.61 2.15 20.66
N TYR A 87 9.90 1.58 21.64
CA TYR A 87 9.14 0.33 21.47
C TYR A 87 8.07 0.48 20.39
N GLN A 88 7.97 -0.54 19.54
CA GLN A 88 6.93 -0.67 18.53
C GLN A 88 6.00 -1.83 18.87
N ILE A 89 4.70 -1.55 18.94
CA ILE A 89 3.66 -2.49 19.36
C ILE A 89 2.73 -2.75 18.17
N PRO A 90 2.62 -4.00 17.71
CA PRO A 90 1.65 -4.38 16.68
C PRO A 90 0.20 -3.98 17.04
N ALA A 91 -0.48 -3.27 16.15
CA ALA A 91 -1.85 -2.74 16.36
C ALA A 91 -2.91 -3.83 16.57
N ASP A 92 -2.68 -5.04 16.05
CA ASP A 92 -3.52 -6.22 16.27
C ASP A 92 -3.69 -6.56 17.75
N GLN A 93 -2.72 -6.21 18.60
CA GLN A 93 -2.82 -6.43 20.04
C GLN A 93 -3.82 -5.49 20.74
N VAL A 94 -4.22 -4.37 20.12
CA VAL A 94 -5.15 -3.40 20.73
C VAL A 94 -6.45 -4.09 21.12
N ALA A 95 -6.98 -4.97 20.25
CA ALA A 95 -8.25 -5.67 20.49
C ALA A 95 -8.24 -6.47 21.81
N LYS A 96 -7.09 -7.07 22.16
CA LYS A 96 -6.93 -7.89 23.37
C LYS A 96 -6.96 -7.06 24.66
N PHE A 97 -6.52 -5.81 24.61
CA PHE A 97 -6.34 -4.95 25.79
C PHE A 97 -7.35 -3.81 25.88
N ARG A 98 -8.18 -3.61 24.84
CA ARG A 98 -9.22 -2.60 24.82
C ARG A 98 -10.17 -2.84 25.99
N LYS A 99 -10.38 -1.81 26.82
CA LYS A 99 -11.36 -1.88 27.89
C LYS A 99 -12.75 -1.98 27.24
N ILE A 100 -13.39 -3.15 27.31
CA ILE A 100 -14.82 -3.24 27.03
C ILE A 100 -15.50 -2.41 28.12
N LYS A 101 -16.07 -1.26 27.75
CA LYS A 101 -17.07 -0.64 28.61
C LYS A 101 -18.26 -1.60 28.60
N ALA A 102 -18.39 -2.41 29.65
CA ALA A 102 -19.66 -3.02 29.96
C ALA A 102 -20.63 -1.86 30.20
N THR A 103 -21.51 -1.63 29.23
CA THR A 103 -22.65 -0.75 29.41
C THR A 103 -23.61 -1.55 30.26
N VAL A 104 -23.72 -1.18 31.54
CA VAL A 104 -24.77 -1.63 32.45
C VAL A 104 -25.85 -0.57 32.44
#